data_AF-A0A2R4K2J4-F1
#
_entry.id   AF-A0A2R4K2J4-F1
#
_cell.length_a   1.000
_cell.length_b   1.000
_cell.length_c   1.000
_cell.angle_alpha   90.00
_cell.angle_beta   90.00
_cell.angle_gamma   90.00
#
_symmetry.space_group_name_H-M   'P 1'
#
loop_
_entity.id
_entity.type
_entity.pdbx_description
1 polymer ?
#
loop_
_entity_poly.entity_id
_entity_poly.type
_entity_poly.pdbx_seq_one_letter_code
_entity_poly.pdbx_strand_id
1 'polypeptide(L)'
;MSDLFVQEDEQPEQNPLLTQLQAISQKAKQRRSESSIAPIKNPQRDFFVADFVDYTFKDDVATMDAPFFSLSTKTDRNIFRWESPDARRYVEVAPSAFGRATMLDKDVLIFLASQVTAARNAGAEISRTVRFVAHDFLVSTNRDTSRNGYKGLKDALTRLRGTTIRTNIRTGDREITHIFGLIESAQIIAAERSGRMSAVEVTLSEWLWRALASFEVLSIDEAYFRLNKPLERRLYEIARKHVGRQSKWQISLEALWKKSGSLSPLKKFKHQLKQSIADDVLPGYRYRLNADDSVSCFPKNNAPAVDELTRRLVQP
;
A
#
# COMPACT_ATOMS: atom_id res chain seq x y z
N MET A 1 -26.48 96.65 -34.57
CA MET A 1 -26.50 97.12 -33.17
C MET A 1 -27.55 96.27 -32.46
N SER A 2 -27.15 95.12 -31.88
CA SER A 2 -26.67 94.97 -30.49
C SER A 2 -27.83 95.20 -29.50
N ASP A 3 -28.22 94.31 -28.60
CA ASP A 3 -27.51 93.17 -28.01
C ASP A 3 -28.45 92.38 -27.07
N LEU A 4 -28.09 91.12 -26.80
CA LEU A 4 -28.39 90.29 -25.62
C LEU A 4 -29.85 89.89 -25.25
N PHE A 5 -30.19 88.63 -25.54
CA PHE A 5 -30.88 87.77 -24.57
C PHE A 5 -30.03 86.50 -24.36
N VAL A 6 -29.62 86.30 -23.11
CA VAL A 6 -28.82 85.17 -22.61
C VAL A 6 -29.66 84.47 -21.53
N GLN A 7 -29.74 83.14 -21.68
CA GLN A 7 -29.95 82.08 -20.68
C GLN A 7 -31.21 82.03 -19.81
N GLU A 8 -31.80 80.84 -19.77
CA GLU A 8 -31.84 80.02 -18.54
C GLU A 8 -31.95 78.53 -18.94
N ASP A 9 -30.83 77.79 -18.79
CA ASP A 9 -30.82 76.32 -18.83
C ASP A 9 -31.21 75.82 -17.43
N GLU A 10 -32.41 75.23 -17.29
CA GLU A 10 -32.80 74.48 -16.10
C GLU A 10 -31.91 73.23 -15.96
N GLN A 11 -31.02 73.23 -14.96
CA GLN A 11 -30.32 72.01 -14.57
C GLN A 11 -31.24 71.13 -13.70
N PRO A 12 -31.34 69.81 -13.97
CA PRO A 12 -32.21 68.92 -13.21
C PRO A 12 -31.67 68.73 -11.78
N GLU A 13 -32.50 69.06 -10.78
CA GLU A 13 -32.22 68.82 -9.37
C GLU A 13 -31.94 67.33 -9.09
N GLN A 14 -30.77 67.05 -8.52
CA GLN A 14 -30.36 65.71 -8.11
C GLN A 14 -31.22 65.24 -6.93
N ASN A 15 -32.10 64.26 -7.17
CA ASN A 15 -32.96 63.69 -6.14
C ASN A 15 -32.13 62.99 -5.03
N PRO A 16 -32.11 63.53 -3.80
CA PRO A 16 -31.21 63.07 -2.73
C PRO A 16 -31.52 61.64 -2.25
N LEU A 17 -32.75 61.14 -2.44
CA LEU A 17 -33.14 59.77 -2.08
C LEU A 17 -32.53 58.72 -3.02
N LEU A 18 -32.36 59.05 -4.30
CA LEU A 18 -31.70 58.20 -5.29
C LEU A 18 -30.20 58.03 -4.97
N THR A 19 -29.55 59.12 -4.57
CA THR A 19 -28.15 59.11 -4.13
C THR A 19 -27.95 58.30 -2.85
N GLN A 20 -28.89 58.36 -1.89
CA GLN A 20 -28.86 57.54 -0.69
C GLN A 20 -29.09 56.05 -0.97
N LEU A 21 -30.03 55.69 -1.84
CA LEU A 21 -30.26 54.30 -2.24
C LEU A 21 -29.07 53.70 -2.99
N GLN A 22 -28.40 54.49 -3.84
CA GLN A 22 -27.17 54.09 -4.52
C GLN A 22 -26.02 53.88 -3.53
N ALA A 23 -25.87 54.76 -2.53
CA ALA A 23 -24.85 54.63 -1.49
C ALA A 23 -25.09 53.40 -0.57
N ILE A 24 -26.35 53.10 -0.23
CA ILE A 24 -26.72 51.90 0.54
C ILE A 24 -26.46 50.63 -0.27
N SER A 25 -26.81 50.63 -1.56
CA SER A 25 -26.55 49.52 -2.48
C SER A 25 -25.04 49.27 -2.69
N GLN A 26 -24.25 50.34 -2.82
CA GLN A 26 -22.78 50.24 -2.89
C GLN A 26 -22.17 49.72 -1.59
N LYS A 27 -22.61 50.18 -0.42
CA LYS A 27 -22.18 49.64 0.88
C LYS A 27 -22.57 48.17 1.08
N ALA A 28 -23.74 47.75 0.58
CA ALA A 28 -24.16 46.35 0.62
C ALA A 28 -23.34 45.47 -0.34
N LYS A 29 -22.95 45.98 -1.52
CA LYS A 29 -22.01 45.31 -2.44
C LYS A 29 -20.60 45.20 -1.86
N GLN A 30 -20.09 46.25 -1.21
CA GLN A 30 -18.80 46.24 -0.52
C GLN A 30 -18.77 45.24 0.65
N ARG A 31 -19.83 45.17 1.46
CA ARG A 31 -19.94 44.18 2.55
C ARG A 31 -20.02 42.73 2.03
N ARG A 32 -20.59 42.50 0.84
CA ARG A 32 -20.58 41.17 0.19
C ARG A 32 -19.22 40.80 -0.42
N SER A 33 -18.38 41.77 -0.78
CA SER A 33 -16.99 41.50 -1.22
C SER A 33 -16.00 41.35 -0.07
N GLU A 34 -16.35 41.80 1.14
CA GLU A 34 -15.54 41.68 2.36
C GLU A 34 -15.87 40.45 3.22
N SER A 35 -16.73 39.54 2.76
CA SER A 35 -16.74 38.18 3.32
C SER A 35 -15.55 37.39 2.75
N SER A 36 -14.33 37.89 2.99
CA SER A 36 -13.13 37.12 2.80
C SER A 36 -13.09 36.09 3.94
N ILE A 37 -13.76 34.96 3.71
CA ILE A 37 -13.54 33.76 4.51
C ILE A 37 -12.02 33.61 4.58
N ALA A 38 -11.46 33.68 5.78
CA ALA A 38 -10.02 33.50 5.94
C ALA A 38 -9.64 32.18 5.24
N PRO A 39 -8.58 32.16 4.41
CA PRO A 39 -8.21 30.95 3.69
C PRO A 39 -8.07 29.82 4.70
N ILE A 40 -8.54 28.63 4.34
CA ILE A 40 -8.46 27.46 5.21
C ILE A 40 -7.00 27.32 5.63
N LYS A 41 -6.70 27.63 6.89
CA LYS A 41 -5.31 27.70 7.39
C LYS A 41 -4.68 26.31 7.44
N ASN A 42 -5.53 25.30 7.61
CA ASN A 42 -5.21 23.88 7.63
C ASN A 42 -6.17 23.15 6.70
N PRO A 43 -5.98 23.19 5.36
CA PRO A 43 -6.82 22.42 4.47
C PRO A 43 -6.78 20.96 4.90
N GLN A 44 -7.95 20.38 5.14
CA GLN A 44 -8.09 18.96 5.40
C GLN A 44 -7.47 18.26 4.19
N ARG A 45 -6.31 17.64 4.39
CA ARG A 45 -5.58 17.00 3.29
C ARG A 45 -6.25 15.64 3.04
N ASP A 46 -6.30 15.21 1.78
CA ASP A 46 -6.88 13.93 1.36
C ASP A 46 -6.01 12.71 1.75
N PHE A 47 -5.64 12.58 3.03
CA PHE A 47 -4.92 11.41 3.56
C PHE A 47 -5.65 10.81 4.76
N PHE A 48 -5.50 9.50 4.90
CA PHE A 48 -5.98 8.70 6.02
C PHE A 48 -4.86 8.55 7.07
N VAL A 49 -5.14 8.83 8.34
CA VAL A 49 -4.17 8.60 9.44
C VAL A 49 -4.28 7.15 9.89
N ALA A 50 -3.16 6.42 9.80
CA ALA A 50 -3.05 5.06 10.29
C ALA A 50 -2.64 5.06 11.77
N ASP A 51 -3.64 5.08 12.65
CA ASP A 51 -3.50 5.09 14.12
C ASP A 51 -4.27 3.95 14.83
N PHE A 52 -4.88 3.03 14.08
CA PHE A 52 -5.57 1.85 14.64
C PHE A 52 -4.61 0.98 15.45
N VAL A 53 -5.07 0.57 16.63
CA VAL A 53 -4.37 -0.35 17.55
C VAL A 53 -5.13 -1.69 17.55
N ASP A 54 -4.46 -2.80 17.89
CA ASP A 54 -5.05 -4.14 17.99
C ASP A 54 -5.74 -4.66 16.71
N TYR A 55 -5.15 -4.39 15.55
CA TYR A 55 -5.60 -4.94 14.27
C TYR A 55 -4.85 -6.22 13.91
N THR A 56 -5.47 -7.03 13.04
CA THR A 56 -4.80 -8.18 12.43
C THR A 56 -4.07 -7.75 11.16
N PHE A 57 -2.84 -8.25 10.97
CA PHE A 57 -2.09 -7.97 9.75
C PHE A 57 -2.76 -8.59 8.52
N LYS A 58 -2.83 -7.82 7.43
CA LYS A 58 -3.45 -8.21 6.16
C LYS A 58 -2.43 -8.08 5.04
N ASP A 59 -2.41 -9.07 4.16
CA ASP A 59 -1.54 -9.08 2.98
C ASP A 59 -2.34 -9.48 1.74
N ASP A 60 -1.93 -8.96 0.57
CA ASP A 60 -2.69 -9.07 -0.67
C ASP A 60 -2.51 -10.44 -1.34
N VAL A 61 -3.63 -10.99 -1.82
CA VAL A 61 -3.66 -12.35 -2.36
C VAL A 61 -2.81 -12.51 -3.63
N ALA A 62 -2.71 -11.46 -4.46
CA ALA A 62 -2.03 -11.52 -5.74
C ALA A 62 -0.52 -11.68 -5.56
N THR A 63 0.09 -10.88 -4.67
CA THR A 63 1.52 -10.96 -4.39
C THR A 63 1.88 -12.19 -3.54
N MET A 64 0.94 -12.78 -2.78
CA MET A 64 1.17 -14.11 -2.18
C MET A 64 1.26 -15.22 -3.24
N ASP A 65 0.45 -15.17 -4.30
CA ASP A 65 0.39 -16.26 -5.28
C ASP A 65 1.58 -16.27 -6.25
N ALA A 66 2.07 -15.09 -6.66
CA ALA A 66 3.16 -14.93 -7.61
C ALA A 66 4.34 -14.11 -7.03
N PRO A 67 5.58 -14.28 -7.52
CA PRO A 67 6.77 -13.69 -6.90
C PRO A 67 7.03 -12.27 -7.41
N PHE A 68 6.41 -11.26 -6.78
CA PHE A 68 6.64 -9.84 -7.11
C PHE A 68 7.94 -9.29 -6.52
N PHE A 69 8.39 -9.85 -5.40
CA PHE A 69 9.49 -9.30 -4.60
C PHE A 69 10.76 -10.16 -4.72
N SER A 70 11.92 -9.51 -4.65
CA SER A 70 13.21 -10.20 -4.65
C SER A 70 13.46 -10.94 -3.33
N LEU A 71 13.98 -12.17 -3.42
CA LEU A 71 14.50 -12.93 -2.28
C LEU A 71 15.95 -12.55 -1.93
N SER A 72 16.59 -11.68 -2.72
CA SER A 72 17.98 -11.26 -2.51
C SER A 72 18.08 -10.29 -1.34
N THR A 73 19.10 -10.47 -0.50
CA THR A 73 19.52 -9.48 0.50
C THR A 73 20.52 -8.45 -0.04
N LYS A 74 20.97 -8.64 -1.29
CA LYS A 74 21.81 -7.69 -2.04
C LYS A 74 20.96 -6.93 -3.05
N THR A 75 21.42 -5.74 -3.42
CA THR A 75 20.80 -4.92 -4.47
C THR A 75 20.64 -5.72 -5.76
N ASP A 76 19.39 -5.90 -6.17
CA ASP A 76 19.01 -6.66 -7.35
C ASP A 76 18.62 -5.69 -8.48
N ARG A 77 19.44 -5.63 -9.53
CA ARG A 77 19.27 -4.72 -10.68
C ARG A 77 18.85 -5.42 -11.96
N ASN A 78 18.51 -6.71 -11.88
CA ASN A 78 18.08 -7.47 -13.04
C ASN A 78 16.56 -7.39 -13.19
N ILE A 79 16.09 -7.32 -14.44
CA ILE A 79 14.68 -7.53 -14.75
C ILE A 79 14.37 -8.99 -14.44
N PHE A 80 13.35 -9.19 -13.61
CA PHE A 80 12.87 -10.52 -13.25
C PHE A 80 11.63 -10.87 -14.06
N ARG A 81 11.54 -12.12 -14.50
CA ARG A 81 10.38 -12.66 -15.21
C ARG A 81 9.96 -13.97 -14.57
N TRP A 82 8.66 -14.15 -14.44
CA TRP A 82 8.05 -15.37 -13.95
C TRP A 82 6.79 -15.66 -14.74
N GLU A 83 6.53 -16.94 -14.97
CA GLU A 83 5.31 -17.45 -15.59
C GLU A 83 4.71 -18.53 -14.69
N SER A 84 3.38 -18.60 -14.67
CA SER A 84 2.67 -19.68 -13.99
C SER A 84 2.94 -21.03 -14.67
N PRO A 85 2.76 -22.15 -13.96
CA PRO A 85 3.00 -23.48 -14.53
C PRO A 85 2.22 -23.78 -15.82
N ASP A 86 1.06 -23.16 -16.01
CA ASP A 86 0.21 -23.27 -17.21
C ASP A 86 0.50 -22.18 -18.27
N ALA A 87 1.52 -21.34 -18.06
CA ALA A 87 1.92 -20.21 -18.92
C ALA A 87 0.82 -19.17 -19.21
N ARG A 88 -0.30 -19.19 -18.46
CA ARG A 88 -1.41 -18.24 -18.65
C ARG A 88 -1.19 -16.92 -17.92
N ARG A 89 -0.38 -16.92 -16.87
CA ARG A 89 -0.12 -15.74 -16.04
C ARG A 89 1.36 -15.45 -16.00
N TYR A 90 1.73 -14.20 -16.08
CA TYR A 90 3.13 -13.78 -15.99
C TYR A 90 3.28 -12.57 -15.07
N VAL A 91 4.48 -12.42 -14.51
CA VAL A 91 4.92 -11.21 -13.81
C VAL A 91 6.31 -10.87 -14.31
N GLU A 92 6.46 -9.66 -14.83
CA GLU A 92 7.75 -9.03 -15.06
C GLU A 92 7.95 -7.91 -14.03
N VAL A 93 9.13 -7.89 -13.41
CA VAL A 93 9.48 -6.90 -12.40
C VAL A 93 10.77 -6.21 -12.81
N ALA A 94 10.66 -4.93 -13.16
CA ALA A 94 11.77 -4.08 -13.52
C ALA A 94 12.26 -3.26 -12.30
N PRO A 95 13.56 -3.31 -11.97
CA PRO A 95 14.14 -2.53 -10.88
C PRO A 95 14.40 -1.08 -11.27
N SER A 96 14.61 -0.23 -10.27
CA SER A 96 15.23 1.10 -10.45
C SER A 96 16.75 1.04 -10.23
N ALA A 97 17.42 2.20 -10.32
CA ALA A 97 18.84 2.34 -9.93
C ALA A 97 19.12 1.88 -8.48
N PHE A 98 18.12 1.96 -7.60
CA PHE A 98 18.17 1.52 -6.19
C PHE A 98 17.89 0.02 -6.00
N GLY A 99 17.62 -0.70 -7.08
CA GLY A 99 17.29 -2.12 -7.10
C GLY A 99 15.79 -2.41 -7.01
N ARG A 100 15.46 -3.69 -7.13
CA ARG A 100 14.12 -4.25 -7.00
C ARG A 100 13.68 -4.29 -5.54
N ALA A 101 12.39 -4.05 -5.29
CA ALA A 101 11.79 -4.25 -3.98
C ALA A 101 11.95 -5.71 -3.51
N THR A 102 12.33 -5.87 -2.25
CA THR A 102 12.64 -7.16 -1.62
C THR A 102 11.45 -7.64 -0.79
N MET A 103 11.45 -8.93 -0.42
CA MET A 103 10.44 -9.48 0.51
C MET A 103 10.37 -8.73 1.83
N LEU A 104 11.47 -8.13 2.29
CA LEU A 104 11.48 -7.31 3.50
C LEU A 104 10.79 -5.97 3.24
N ASP A 105 10.93 -5.37 2.06
CA ASP A 105 10.26 -4.09 1.76
C ASP A 105 8.73 -4.23 1.77
N LYS A 106 8.22 -5.43 1.46
CA LYS A 106 6.80 -5.76 1.46
C LYS A 106 6.12 -5.50 2.80
N ASP A 107 6.85 -5.52 3.92
CA ASP A 107 6.29 -5.21 5.26
C ASP A 107 5.57 -3.86 5.30
N VAL A 108 6.03 -2.88 4.51
CA VAL A 108 5.36 -1.58 4.37
C VAL A 108 3.97 -1.75 3.77
N LEU A 109 3.83 -2.56 2.72
CA LEU A 109 2.54 -2.80 2.07
C LEU A 109 1.60 -3.58 2.98
N ILE A 110 2.11 -4.57 3.71
CA ILE A 110 1.35 -5.34 4.69
C ILE A 110 0.82 -4.42 5.79
N PHE A 111 1.68 -3.58 6.39
CA PHE A 111 1.26 -2.61 7.40
C PHE A 111 0.16 -1.68 6.86
N LEU A 112 0.36 -1.09 5.68
CA LEU A 112 -0.61 -0.18 5.06
C LEU A 112 -1.96 -0.88 4.76
N ALA A 113 -1.92 -2.08 4.19
CA ALA A 113 -3.11 -2.90 3.93
C ALA A 113 -3.88 -3.21 5.22
N SER A 114 -3.15 -3.48 6.31
CA SER A 114 -3.73 -3.76 7.62
C SER A 114 -4.46 -2.55 8.19
N GLN A 115 -3.82 -1.38 8.16
CA GLN A 115 -4.41 -0.13 8.65
C GLN A 115 -5.65 0.28 7.86
N VAL A 116 -5.59 0.21 6.52
CA VAL A 116 -6.73 0.53 5.66
C VAL A 116 -7.89 -0.44 5.89
N THR A 117 -7.59 -1.73 6.06
CA THR A 117 -8.63 -2.73 6.34
C THR A 117 -9.25 -2.52 7.72
N ALA A 118 -8.44 -2.21 8.74
CA ALA A 118 -8.92 -1.92 10.09
C ALA A 118 -9.84 -0.70 10.10
N ALA A 119 -9.43 0.39 9.44
CA ALA A 119 -10.23 1.59 9.31
C ALA A 119 -11.57 1.34 8.62
N ARG A 120 -11.54 0.60 7.50
CA ARG A 120 -12.76 0.21 6.80
C ARG A 120 -13.69 -0.62 7.67
N ASN A 121 -13.16 -1.58 8.42
CA ASN A 121 -13.95 -2.42 9.32
C ASN A 121 -14.56 -1.62 10.48
N ALA A 122 -13.89 -0.54 10.91
CA ALA A 122 -14.41 0.40 11.90
C ALA A 122 -15.41 1.42 11.32
N GLY A 123 -15.69 1.38 10.01
CA GLY A 123 -16.57 2.33 9.33
C GLY A 123 -15.97 3.73 9.15
N ALA A 124 -14.64 3.87 9.28
CA ALA A 124 -13.94 5.13 9.05
C ALA A 124 -13.78 5.43 7.56
N GLU A 125 -13.65 6.72 7.23
CA GLU A 125 -13.32 7.15 5.88
C GLU A 125 -11.88 6.72 5.52
N ILE A 126 -11.75 5.99 4.41
CA ILE A 126 -10.46 5.50 3.92
C ILE A 126 -9.99 6.35 2.73
N SER A 127 -8.68 6.59 2.67
CA SER A 127 -8.02 7.24 1.54
C SER A 127 -6.92 6.35 0.98
N ARG A 128 -6.65 6.51 -0.32
CA ARG A 128 -5.53 5.87 -1.00
C ARG A 128 -4.17 6.41 -0.52
N THR A 129 -4.14 7.62 0.04
CA THR A 129 -2.95 8.18 0.68
C THR A 129 -3.03 7.93 2.18
N VAL A 130 -2.05 7.23 2.73
CA VAL A 130 -1.99 6.83 4.14
C VAL A 130 -0.83 7.52 4.82
N ARG A 131 -1.09 8.23 5.91
CA ARG A 131 -0.08 8.84 6.79
C ARG A 131 0.06 7.99 8.05
N PHE A 132 1.29 7.66 8.42
CA PHE A 132 1.59 6.94 9.66
C PHE A 132 2.83 7.48 10.35
N VAL A 133 2.92 7.27 11.66
CA VAL A 133 4.11 7.56 12.46
C VAL A 133 5.17 6.50 12.18
N ALA A 134 6.38 6.94 11.82
CA ALA A 134 7.43 6.02 11.41
C ALA A 134 7.87 5.08 12.54
N HIS A 135 7.88 5.56 13.79
CA HIS A 135 8.20 4.76 14.97
C HIS A 135 7.21 3.59 15.14
N ASP A 136 5.92 3.85 15.00
CA ASP A 136 4.87 2.85 15.21
C ASP A 136 4.92 1.74 14.15
N PHE A 137 5.22 2.11 12.91
CA PHE A 137 5.53 1.13 11.85
C PHE A 137 6.73 0.25 12.21
N LEU A 138 7.83 0.84 12.72
CA LEU A 138 9.02 0.07 13.06
C LEU A 138 8.73 -0.91 14.20
N VAL A 139 7.98 -0.48 15.23
CA VAL A 139 7.58 -1.35 16.34
C VAL A 139 6.64 -2.45 15.87
N SER A 140 5.57 -2.12 15.14
CA SER A 140 4.55 -3.10 14.70
C SER A 140 5.10 -4.15 13.75
N THR A 141 6.08 -3.80 12.92
CA THR A 141 6.73 -4.73 11.97
C THR A 141 8.02 -5.35 12.52
N ASN A 142 8.24 -5.29 13.84
CA ASN A 142 9.38 -5.87 14.54
C ASN A 142 10.74 -5.48 13.90
N ARG A 143 10.88 -4.19 13.56
CA ARG A 143 12.12 -3.61 13.01
C ARG A 143 12.90 -2.89 14.10
N ASP A 144 14.19 -2.73 13.83
CA ASP A 144 15.06 -1.86 14.63
C ASP A 144 14.48 -0.43 14.69
N THR A 145 14.43 0.16 15.88
CA THR A 145 13.96 1.54 16.11
C THR A 145 15.13 2.54 16.19
N SER A 146 16.36 2.10 15.92
CA SER A 146 17.54 2.96 15.78
C SER A 146 17.60 3.66 14.41
N ARG A 147 18.65 4.48 14.21
CA ARG A 147 18.94 5.16 12.93
C ARG A 147 18.94 4.19 11.73
N ASN A 148 19.38 2.95 11.92
CA ASN A 148 19.43 1.96 10.84
C ASN A 148 18.03 1.54 10.39
N GLY A 149 17.08 1.37 11.31
CA GLY A 149 15.68 1.11 10.97
C GLY A 149 15.04 2.21 10.13
N TYR A 150 15.20 3.48 10.52
CA TYR A 150 14.69 4.62 9.76
C TYR A 150 15.32 4.74 8.37
N LYS A 151 16.64 4.48 8.26
CA LYS A 151 17.33 4.39 6.97
C LYS A 151 16.75 3.25 6.13
N GLY A 152 16.55 2.08 6.73
CA GLY A 152 15.95 0.92 6.09
C GLY A 152 14.53 1.19 5.56
N LEU A 153 13.70 1.93 6.31
CA LEU A 153 12.38 2.37 5.86
C LEU A 153 12.48 3.31 4.65
N LYS A 154 13.37 4.31 4.69
CA LYS A 154 13.60 5.20 3.54
C LYS A 154 14.04 4.42 2.30
N ASP A 155 14.96 3.47 2.47
CA ASP A 155 15.48 2.64 1.38
C ASP A 155 14.38 1.71 0.83
N ALA A 156 13.53 1.15 1.70
CA ALA A 156 12.37 0.34 1.33
C ALA A 156 11.36 1.15 0.50
N LEU A 157 10.96 2.33 0.98
CA LEU A 157 10.04 3.23 0.24
C LEU A 157 10.60 3.60 -1.13
N THR A 158 11.91 3.85 -1.21
CA THR A 158 12.59 4.18 -2.47
C THR A 158 12.52 3.01 -3.46
N ARG A 159 12.80 1.78 -3.00
CA ARG A 159 12.69 0.57 -3.84
C ARG A 159 11.25 0.24 -4.23
N LEU A 160 10.30 0.38 -3.32
CA LEU A 160 8.88 0.18 -3.59
C LEU A 160 8.37 1.13 -4.68
N ARG A 161 8.70 2.42 -4.57
CA ARG A 161 8.33 3.42 -5.60
C ARG A 161 9.04 3.16 -6.93
N GLY A 162 10.30 2.75 -6.89
CA GLY A 162 11.12 2.56 -8.09
C GLY A 162 10.90 1.23 -8.82
N THR A 163 10.20 0.27 -8.23
CA THR A 163 9.98 -1.04 -8.85
C THR A 163 8.73 -1.00 -9.71
N THR A 164 8.88 -1.30 -11.00
CA THR A 164 7.77 -1.37 -11.96
C THR A 164 7.38 -2.81 -12.21
N ILE A 165 6.09 -3.09 -12.11
CA ILE A 165 5.47 -4.38 -12.39
C ILE A 165 4.77 -4.32 -13.73
N ARG A 166 4.94 -5.36 -14.56
CA ARG A 166 4.11 -5.65 -15.73
C ARG A 166 3.54 -7.06 -15.61
N THR A 167 2.22 -7.20 -15.62
CA THR A 167 1.56 -8.50 -15.40
C THR A 167 0.19 -8.56 -16.05
N ASN A 168 -0.27 -9.76 -16.40
CA ASN A 168 -1.67 -10.05 -16.76
C ASN A 168 -2.42 -10.80 -15.63
N ILE A 169 -1.83 -10.93 -14.44
CA ILE A 169 -2.55 -11.38 -13.25
C ILE A 169 -3.71 -10.41 -13.06
N ARG A 170 -4.90 -10.94 -12.82
CA ARG A 170 -6.15 -10.19 -12.80
C ARG A 170 -6.53 -9.76 -11.39
N THR A 171 -7.23 -8.63 -11.32
CA THR A 171 -8.21 -8.26 -10.30
C THR A 171 -9.54 -8.09 -11.05
N GLY A 172 -10.29 -9.18 -11.32
CA GLY A 172 -11.55 -9.16 -12.11
C GLY A 172 -11.58 -10.02 -13.40
N ASP A 173 -12.49 -9.74 -14.34
CA ASP A 173 -12.91 -10.69 -15.42
C ASP A 173 -12.25 -10.52 -16.79
N ARG A 174 -11.47 -9.46 -17.04
CA ARG A 174 -10.85 -9.18 -18.36
C ARG A 174 -9.34 -9.39 -18.36
N GLU A 175 -8.77 -9.83 -19.49
CA GLU A 175 -7.33 -10.02 -19.64
C GLU A 175 -6.70 -8.67 -19.99
N ILE A 176 -6.28 -7.95 -18.95
CA ILE A 176 -5.69 -6.63 -19.06
C ILE A 176 -4.23 -6.77 -18.64
N THR A 177 -3.32 -6.24 -19.46
CA THR A 177 -1.93 -6.08 -19.03
C THR A 177 -1.85 -4.82 -18.18
N HIS A 178 -1.48 -5.00 -16.93
CA HIS A 178 -1.28 -3.92 -15.97
C HIS A 178 0.20 -3.56 -15.90
N ILE A 179 0.49 -2.25 -15.96
CA ILE A 179 1.83 -1.70 -15.72
C ILE A 179 1.71 -0.67 -14.60
N PHE A 180 2.38 -0.91 -13.48
CA PHE A 180 2.25 -0.07 -12.29
C PHE A 180 3.48 -0.17 -11.37
N GLY A 181 3.69 0.82 -10.50
CA GLY A 181 4.63 0.73 -9.38
C GLY A 181 3.97 0.14 -8.13
N LEU A 182 4.73 -0.45 -7.20
CA LEU A 182 4.16 -1.05 -5.98
C LEU A 182 3.47 -0.01 -5.08
N ILE A 183 4.04 1.20 -5.04
CA ILE A 183 3.41 2.41 -4.49
C ILE A 183 3.51 3.53 -5.55
N GLU A 184 2.58 4.48 -5.51
CA GLU A 184 2.61 5.63 -6.42
C GLU A 184 3.61 6.69 -5.94
N SER A 185 3.53 7.05 -4.65
CA SER A 185 4.40 8.05 -4.07
C SER A 185 4.67 7.78 -2.59
N ALA A 186 5.77 8.32 -2.07
CA ALA A 186 6.07 8.35 -0.65
C ALA A 186 6.67 9.71 -0.28
N GLN A 187 6.24 10.27 0.84
CA GLN A 187 6.76 11.51 1.42
C GLN A 187 7.24 11.23 2.84
N ILE A 188 8.46 11.66 3.15
CA ILE A 188 9.05 11.53 4.48
C ILE A 188 8.98 12.89 5.15
N ILE A 189 8.23 12.99 6.25
CA ILE A 189 8.03 14.22 7.00
C ILE A 189 8.98 14.21 8.19
N ALA A 190 9.91 15.16 8.23
CA ALA A 190 10.85 15.34 9.32
C ALA A 190 10.30 16.30 10.39
N ALA A 191 10.65 16.06 11.65
CA ALA A 191 10.35 16.98 12.74
C ALA A 191 11.23 18.24 12.62
N GLU A 192 10.62 19.42 12.65
CA GLU A 192 11.27 20.73 12.43
C GLU A 192 12.54 20.94 13.26
N ARG A 193 12.55 20.48 14.52
CA ARG A 193 13.64 20.74 15.46
C ARG A 193 14.79 19.73 15.41
N SER A 194 14.54 18.50 14.95
CA SER A 194 15.54 17.42 15.02
C SER A 194 15.95 16.87 13.66
N GLY A 195 15.22 17.20 12.59
CA GLY A 195 15.40 16.61 11.26
C GLY A 195 15.12 15.10 11.23
N ARG A 196 14.66 14.50 12.33
CA ARG A 196 14.32 13.07 12.42
C ARG A 196 13.01 12.82 11.69
N MET A 197 12.94 11.69 11.00
CA MET A 197 11.69 11.20 10.40
C MET A 197 10.64 11.05 11.50
N SER A 198 9.55 11.79 11.37
CA SER A 198 8.42 11.79 12.30
C SER A 198 7.28 10.96 11.72
N ALA A 199 6.84 11.31 10.51
CA ALA A 199 5.76 10.66 9.81
C ALA A 199 6.14 10.32 8.37
N VAL A 200 5.42 9.37 7.79
CA VAL A 200 5.52 9.00 6.38
C VAL A 200 4.13 9.05 5.78
N GLU A 201 4.01 9.59 4.58
CA GLU A 201 2.82 9.48 3.76
C GLU A 201 3.11 8.60 2.56
N VAL A 202 2.23 7.64 2.28
CA VAL A 202 2.34 6.75 1.14
C VAL A 202 1.03 6.79 0.36
N THR A 203 1.11 7.09 -0.94
CA THR A 203 -0.01 6.88 -1.86
C THR A 203 0.07 5.47 -2.42
N LEU A 204 -0.91 4.64 -2.09
CA LEU A 204 -0.99 3.26 -2.55
C LEU A 204 -1.16 3.22 -4.07
N SER A 205 -0.55 2.23 -4.73
CA SER A 205 -0.82 1.99 -6.15
C SER A 205 -2.29 1.68 -6.37
N GLU A 206 -2.82 2.04 -7.53
CA GLU A 206 -4.20 1.74 -7.91
C GLU A 206 -4.49 0.22 -7.85
N TRP A 207 -3.48 -0.60 -8.19
CA TRP A 207 -3.54 -2.05 -8.05
C TRP A 207 -3.81 -2.50 -6.61
N LEU A 208 -2.98 -2.07 -5.67
CA LEU A 208 -3.11 -2.45 -4.26
C LEU A 208 -4.42 -1.89 -3.68
N TRP A 209 -4.76 -0.65 -4.01
CA TRP A 209 -6.02 -0.04 -3.58
C TRP A 209 -7.25 -0.85 -4.01
N ARG A 210 -7.29 -1.32 -5.27
CA ARG A 210 -8.36 -2.19 -5.76
C ARG A 210 -8.42 -3.53 -5.03
N ALA A 211 -7.27 -4.16 -4.78
CA ALA A 211 -7.23 -5.40 -4.00
C ALA A 211 -7.82 -5.22 -2.59
N LEU A 212 -7.49 -4.11 -1.92
CA LEU A 212 -8.06 -3.77 -0.60
C LEU A 212 -9.56 -3.49 -0.68
N ALA A 213 -10.00 -2.74 -1.70
CA ALA A 213 -11.41 -2.42 -1.93
C ALA A 213 -12.25 -3.69 -2.18
N SER A 214 -11.70 -4.67 -2.88
CA SER A 214 -12.34 -5.96 -3.20
C SER A 214 -12.20 -7.03 -2.10
N PHE A 215 -11.63 -6.71 -0.93
CA PHE A 215 -11.36 -7.68 0.15
C PHE A 215 -10.48 -8.87 -0.28
N GLU A 216 -9.61 -8.68 -1.27
CA GLU A 216 -8.66 -9.70 -1.73
C GLU A 216 -7.41 -9.76 -0.84
N VAL A 217 -7.63 -9.86 0.47
CA VAL A 217 -6.59 -9.91 1.50
C VAL A 217 -6.73 -11.12 2.40
N LEU A 218 -5.61 -11.62 2.91
CA LEU A 218 -5.57 -12.67 3.91
C LEU A 218 -4.93 -12.16 5.20
N SER A 219 -5.50 -12.56 6.34
CA SER A 219 -4.85 -12.35 7.63
C SER A 219 -3.52 -13.08 7.68
N ILE A 220 -2.48 -12.46 8.22
CA ILE A 220 -1.20 -13.10 8.54
C ILE A 220 -0.92 -13.01 10.04
N ASP A 221 -0.08 -13.91 10.52
CA ASP A 221 0.38 -14.00 11.90
C ASP A 221 1.43 -12.92 12.18
N GLU A 222 1.37 -12.25 13.33
CA GLU A 222 2.35 -11.23 13.73
C GLU A 222 3.78 -11.79 13.76
N ALA A 223 3.96 -13.06 14.14
CA ALA A 223 5.27 -13.70 14.16
C ALA A 223 5.91 -13.80 12.76
N TYR A 224 5.16 -13.52 11.68
CA TYR A 224 5.70 -13.33 10.32
C TYR A 224 6.86 -12.33 10.30
N PHE A 225 6.72 -11.20 11.01
CA PHE A 225 7.74 -10.15 11.03
C PHE A 225 9.03 -10.55 11.76
N ARG A 226 9.00 -11.65 12.52
CA ARG A 226 10.17 -12.22 13.20
C ARG A 226 10.97 -13.16 12.29
N LEU A 227 10.47 -13.49 11.09
CA LEU A 227 11.20 -14.27 10.10
C LEU A 227 12.32 -13.43 9.48
N ASN A 228 13.57 -13.82 9.70
CA ASN A 228 14.72 -13.05 9.23
C ASN A 228 15.09 -13.34 7.77
N LYS A 229 14.79 -14.55 7.26
CA LYS A 229 15.18 -14.94 5.90
C LYS A 229 14.07 -14.60 4.90
N PRO A 230 14.38 -13.90 3.79
CA PRO A 230 13.41 -13.61 2.73
C PRO A 230 12.68 -14.86 2.20
N LEU A 231 13.40 -15.98 2.08
CA LEU A 231 12.80 -17.25 1.65
C LEU A 231 11.77 -17.77 2.64
N GLU A 232 11.99 -17.64 3.95
CA GLU A 232 11.03 -18.10 4.97
C GLU A 232 9.75 -17.28 4.93
N ARG A 233 9.85 -15.96 4.77
CA ARG A 233 8.69 -15.09 4.53
C ARG A 233 7.91 -15.51 3.29
N ARG A 234 8.62 -15.79 2.19
CA ARG A 234 7.99 -16.25 0.96
C ARG A 234 7.32 -17.62 1.11
N LEU A 235 7.94 -18.55 1.83
CA LEU A 235 7.34 -19.85 2.14
C LEU A 235 6.09 -19.69 3.01
N TYR A 236 6.11 -18.77 3.99
CA TYR A 236 4.93 -18.45 4.78
C TYR A 236 3.77 -17.95 3.91
N GLU A 237 4.01 -17.01 2.99
CA GLU A 237 2.97 -16.50 2.08
C GLU A 237 2.38 -17.60 1.19
N ILE A 238 3.23 -18.45 0.62
CA ILE A 238 2.81 -19.58 -0.22
C ILE A 238 1.96 -20.55 0.62
N ALA A 239 2.41 -20.90 1.83
CA ALA A 239 1.64 -21.74 2.74
C ALA A 239 0.28 -21.11 3.08
N ARG A 240 0.29 -19.81 3.42
CA ARG A 240 -0.93 -19.07 3.78
C ARG A 240 -1.95 -19.07 2.65
N LYS A 241 -1.50 -18.84 1.42
CA LYS A 241 -2.34 -18.81 0.23
C LYS A 241 -2.90 -20.19 -0.13
N HIS A 242 -2.09 -21.24 -0.06
CA HIS A 242 -2.43 -22.55 -0.62
C HIS A 242 -2.94 -23.57 0.40
N VAL A 243 -2.41 -23.57 1.63
CA VAL A 243 -2.95 -24.42 2.70
C VAL A 243 -4.30 -23.86 3.12
N GLY A 244 -4.36 -22.57 3.47
CA GLY A 244 -5.61 -21.92 3.89
C GLY A 244 -6.37 -22.73 4.95
N ARG A 245 -7.51 -23.31 4.54
CA ARG A 245 -8.40 -24.17 5.35
C ARG A 245 -8.23 -25.67 5.08
N GLN A 246 -7.37 -26.07 4.13
CA GLN A 246 -7.09 -27.47 3.81
C GLN A 246 -6.15 -28.07 4.86
N SER A 247 -6.30 -29.36 5.14
CA SER A 247 -5.42 -30.09 6.07
C SER A 247 -4.01 -30.28 5.53
N LYS A 248 -3.84 -30.18 4.21
CA LYS A 248 -2.57 -30.39 3.51
C LYS A 248 -2.61 -29.73 2.13
N TRP A 249 -1.49 -29.14 1.74
CA TRP A 249 -1.20 -28.79 0.35
C TRP A 249 0.08 -29.49 -0.10
N GLN A 250 0.16 -29.94 -1.35
CA GLN A 250 1.32 -30.63 -1.91
C GLN A 250 1.70 -30.06 -3.27
N ILE A 251 3.00 -29.93 -3.52
CA ILE A 251 3.58 -29.40 -4.75
C ILE A 251 4.91 -30.10 -5.05
N SER A 252 5.34 -30.21 -6.31
CA SER A 252 6.70 -30.68 -6.60
C SER A 252 7.75 -29.65 -6.12
N LEU A 253 8.95 -30.11 -5.76
CA LEU A 253 10.05 -29.23 -5.37
C LEU A 253 10.38 -28.20 -6.46
N GLU A 254 10.37 -28.61 -7.73
CA GLU A 254 10.63 -27.73 -8.87
C GLU A 254 9.54 -26.65 -9.02
N ALA A 255 8.27 -27.03 -8.89
CA ALA A 255 7.17 -26.06 -8.98
C ALA A 255 7.18 -25.10 -7.79
N LEU A 256 7.54 -25.55 -6.58
CA LEU A 256 7.74 -24.67 -5.42
C LEU A 256 8.91 -23.70 -5.65
N TRP A 257 10.02 -24.18 -6.20
CA TRP A 257 11.16 -23.34 -6.57
C TRP A 257 10.75 -22.24 -7.55
N LYS A 258 10.04 -22.59 -8.62
CA LYS A 258 9.49 -21.61 -9.58
C LYS A 258 8.51 -20.63 -8.92
N LYS A 259 7.55 -21.12 -8.13
CA LYS A 259 6.55 -20.29 -7.41
C LYS A 259 7.17 -19.34 -6.38
N SER A 260 8.30 -19.73 -5.78
CA SER A 260 9.05 -18.88 -4.85
C SER A 260 9.73 -17.69 -5.54
N GLY A 261 9.98 -17.78 -6.86
CA GLY A 261 10.80 -16.79 -7.57
C GLY A 261 12.28 -16.83 -7.22
N SER A 262 12.77 -17.93 -6.62
CA SER A 262 14.18 -18.07 -6.28
C SER A 262 15.06 -18.15 -7.52
N LEU A 263 16.07 -17.28 -7.60
CA LEU A 263 17.08 -17.28 -8.66
C LEU A 263 18.27 -18.22 -8.37
N SER A 264 18.27 -18.88 -7.21
CA SER A 264 19.32 -19.85 -6.88
C SER A 264 19.12 -21.15 -7.66
N PRO A 265 20.20 -21.91 -7.96
CA PRO A 265 20.07 -23.23 -8.56
C PRO A 265 19.19 -24.14 -7.69
N LEU A 266 18.39 -25.02 -8.32
CA LEU A 266 17.42 -25.89 -7.63
C LEU A 266 18.03 -26.69 -6.46
N LYS A 267 19.26 -27.18 -6.61
CA LYS A 267 19.98 -27.90 -5.54
C LYS A 267 20.24 -27.01 -4.31
N LYS A 268 20.58 -25.73 -4.53
CA LYS A 268 20.79 -24.74 -3.46
C LYS A 268 19.46 -24.38 -2.81
N PHE A 269 18.40 -24.19 -3.61
CA PHE A 269 17.05 -23.99 -3.09
C PHE A 269 16.60 -25.17 -2.21
N LYS A 270 16.79 -26.41 -2.66
CA LYS A 270 16.48 -27.63 -1.89
C LYS A 270 17.21 -27.64 -0.54
N HIS A 271 18.49 -27.25 -0.52
CA HIS A 271 19.27 -27.14 0.71
C HIS A 271 18.69 -26.07 1.65
N GLN A 272 18.40 -24.87 1.14
CA GLN A 272 17.79 -23.80 1.93
C GLN A 272 16.41 -24.19 2.47
N LEU A 273 15.59 -24.87 1.66
CA LEU A 273 14.30 -25.40 2.08
C LEU A 273 14.45 -26.42 3.21
N LYS A 274 15.40 -27.36 3.11
CA LYS A 274 15.69 -28.32 4.18
C LYS A 274 16.09 -27.63 5.47
N GLN A 275 16.90 -26.57 5.39
CA GLN A 275 17.27 -25.77 6.56
C GLN A 275 16.03 -25.11 7.19
N SER A 276 15.19 -24.43 6.39
CA SER A 276 13.96 -23.81 6.91
C SER A 276 12.94 -24.83 7.46
N ILE A 277 12.91 -26.06 6.92
CA ILE A 277 12.11 -27.17 7.48
C ILE A 277 12.67 -27.62 8.84
N ALA A 278 13.99 -27.76 8.96
CA ALA A 278 14.64 -28.17 10.19
C ALA A 278 14.50 -27.11 11.29
N ASP A 279 14.60 -25.83 10.92
CA ASP A 279 14.42 -24.71 11.84
C ASP A 279 12.96 -24.61 12.36
N ASP A 280 11.98 -25.09 11.57
CA ASP A 280 10.54 -25.12 11.88
C ASP A 280 9.96 -23.78 12.39
N VAL A 281 10.53 -22.65 11.94
CA VAL A 281 10.20 -21.30 12.43
C VAL A 281 8.94 -20.69 11.82
N LEU A 282 8.36 -21.29 10.78
CA LEU A 282 7.20 -20.71 10.11
C LEU A 282 5.96 -20.71 11.04
N PRO A 283 5.39 -19.53 11.35
CA PRO A 283 4.21 -19.44 12.19
C PRO A 283 3.03 -20.19 11.55
N GLY A 284 2.31 -20.98 12.34
CA GLY A 284 1.08 -21.67 11.89
C GLY A 284 1.26 -22.73 10.80
N TYR A 285 2.46 -22.94 10.23
CA TYR A 285 2.68 -23.84 9.10
C TYR A 285 3.94 -24.69 9.26
N ARG A 286 3.93 -25.90 8.72
CA ARG A 286 5.10 -26.79 8.63
C ARG A 286 5.23 -27.37 7.24
N TYR A 287 6.46 -27.40 6.72
CA TYR A 287 6.80 -28.06 5.47
C TYR A 287 7.45 -29.42 5.72
N ARG A 288 7.25 -30.35 4.79
CA ARG A 288 7.94 -31.64 4.73
C ARG A 288 8.37 -31.93 3.30
N LEU A 289 9.65 -32.23 3.12
CA LEU A 289 10.18 -32.74 1.86
C LEU A 289 10.09 -34.27 1.88
N ASN A 290 9.41 -34.84 0.89
CA ASN A 290 9.19 -36.28 0.75
C ASN A 290 10.31 -36.90 -0.13
N ALA A 291 10.40 -38.24 -0.14
CA ALA A 291 11.44 -38.97 -0.87
C ALA A 291 11.32 -38.86 -2.40
N ASP A 292 10.12 -38.62 -2.92
CA ASP A 292 9.79 -38.41 -4.34
C ASP A 292 10.01 -36.96 -4.81
N ASP A 293 10.71 -36.15 -4.02
CA ASP A 293 10.90 -34.71 -4.24
C ASP A 293 9.60 -33.90 -4.32
N SER A 294 8.49 -34.44 -3.81
CA SER A 294 7.30 -33.65 -3.50
C SER A 294 7.45 -32.96 -2.15
N VAL A 295 6.90 -31.76 -2.03
CA VAL A 295 6.88 -30.94 -0.82
C VAL A 295 5.45 -30.83 -0.34
N SER A 296 5.21 -31.27 0.89
CA SER A 296 3.93 -31.14 1.58
C SER A 296 3.98 -29.98 2.58
N CYS A 297 2.90 -29.22 2.69
CA CYS A 297 2.71 -28.17 3.69
C CYS A 297 1.45 -28.46 4.49
N PHE A 298 1.51 -28.24 5.81
CA PHE A 298 0.46 -28.53 6.77
C PHE A 298 0.25 -27.35 7.70
N PRO A 299 -0.97 -27.09 8.19
CA PRO A 299 -1.18 -26.20 9.32
C PRO A 299 -0.58 -26.83 10.58
N LYS A 300 0.05 -26.02 11.42
CA LYS A 300 0.31 -26.36 12.83
C LYS A 300 -1.01 -26.23 13.59
N ASN A 301 -1.18 -26.94 14.71
CA ASN A 301 -2.43 -26.95 15.51
C ASN A 301 -2.90 -25.57 16.02
N ASN A 302 -2.17 -24.49 15.73
CA ASN A 302 -2.47 -23.08 16.06
C ASN A 302 -2.61 -22.17 14.81
N ALA A 303 -2.84 -22.70 13.61
CA ALA A 303 -3.10 -21.83 12.46
C ALA A 303 -4.30 -20.92 12.78
N PRO A 304 -4.18 -19.58 12.68
CA PRO A 304 -5.24 -18.68 13.08
C PRO A 304 -6.52 -19.03 12.33
N ALA A 305 -7.59 -19.31 13.08
CA ALA A 305 -8.93 -19.47 12.54
C ALA A 305 -9.25 -18.23 11.72
N VAL A 306 -9.48 -18.41 10.43
CA VAL A 306 -9.75 -17.28 9.52
C VAL A 306 -11.19 -16.88 9.67
N ASP A 307 -11.37 -15.69 10.27
CA ASP A 307 -12.48 -14.74 10.20
C ASP A 307 -13.68 -15.18 9.35
N GLU A 308 -14.85 -15.21 9.99
CA GLU A 308 -16.17 -15.55 9.42
C GLU A 308 -16.74 -14.47 8.46
N LEU A 309 -16.00 -13.40 8.17
CA LEU A 309 -16.58 -12.22 7.50
C LEU A 309 -16.57 -12.23 5.97
N THR A 310 -15.94 -13.20 5.29
CA THR A 310 -15.94 -13.26 3.81
C THR A 310 -17.14 -14.01 3.21
N ARG A 311 -18.18 -14.31 4.00
CA ARG A 311 -19.31 -15.16 3.57
C ARG A 311 -20.59 -14.42 3.16
N ARG A 312 -20.61 -13.09 3.07
CA ARG A 312 -21.86 -12.37 2.74
C ARG A 312 -21.98 -11.71 1.35
N LEU A 313 -21.00 -11.81 0.44
CA LEU A 313 -21.12 -11.11 -0.85
C LEU A 313 -20.72 -11.88 -2.11
N VAL A 314 -20.66 -13.22 -2.07
CA VAL A 314 -20.60 -14.01 -3.31
C VAL A 314 -21.46 -15.26 -3.18
N GLN A 315 -22.77 -15.08 -3.36
CA GLN A 315 -23.58 -16.01 -4.13
C GLN A 315 -24.49 -15.17 -5.05
N PRO A 316 -24.79 -15.66 -6.28
CA PRO A 316 -25.55 -14.93 -7.29
C PRO A 316 -26.97 -14.57 -6.84
#